data_AF-A0AAV2KX39-F1
#
_entry.id   AF-A0AAV2KX39-F1
#
_cell.length_a   1.000
_cell.length_b   1.000
_cell.length_c   1.000
_cell.angle_alpha   90.00
_cell.angle_beta   90.00
_cell.angle_gamma   90.00
#
_symmetry.space_group_name_H-M   'P 1'
#
loop_
_entity.id
_entity.type
_entity.pdbx_description
1 polymer ?
#
loop_
_entity_poly.entity_id
_entity_poly.type
_entity_poly.pdbx_seq_one_letter_code
_entity_poly.pdbx_strand_id
1 'polypeptide(L)'
;MLRNPISVRGASLYSWENSPSQRNLLETLRHMKMEGGEGGEGGEGGEGEHHRLLGRAEVQEYKDSVTRLKNEGDNDETLQLYKEAVQKVLQL
;
A
#
# COMPACT_ATOMS: atom_id res chain seq x y z
N MET A 1 -30.70 -20.25 26.27
CA MET A 1 -30.40 -18.88 26.75
C MET A 1 -28.98 -18.95 27.28
N LEU A 2 -27.97 -18.26 26.75
CA LEU A 2 -27.86 -16.82 26.55
C LEU A 2 -27.10 -16.54 25.24
N ARG A 3 -27.64 -15.63 24.43
CA ARG A 3 -26.96 -15.10 23.24
C ARG A 3 -25.78 -14.25 23.71
N ASN A 4 -24.59 -14.57 23.22
CA ASN A 4 -23.38 -13.79 23.42
C ASN A 4 -23.57 -12.39 22.78
N PRO A 5 -23.54 -11.27 23.53
CA PRO A 5 -23.78 -9.96 22.96
C PRO A 5 -22.46 -9.30 22.57
N ILE A 6 -21.79 -9.83 21.54
CA ILE A 6 -20.74 -9.08 20.85
C ILE A 6 -20.96 -9.25 19.35
N SER A 7 -21.93 -8.51 18.83
CA SER A 7 -21.98 -8.16 17.42
C SER A 7 -22.47 -6.73 17.31
N VAL A 8 -21.66 -5.81 17.84
CA VAL A 8 -21.71 -4.42 17.42
C VAL A 8 -21.04 -4.38 16.04
N ARG A 9 -21.86 -4.54 15.00
CA ARG A 9 -21.67 -4.07 13.60
C ARG A 9 -20.24 -4.15 13.03
N GLY A 10 -20.05 -5.07 12.08
CA GLY A 10 -18.80 -5.30 11.37
C GLY A 10 -18.29 -4.12 10.53
N ALA A 11 -17.26 -3.45 11.05
CA ALA A 11 -16.32 -2.69 10.24
C ALA A 11 -14.96 -3.39 10.35
N SER A 12 -14.71 -4.32 9.43
CA SER A 12 -13.36 -4.84 9.24
C SER A 12 -12.53 -3.71 8.66
N LEU A 13 -11.83 -2.95 9.52
CA LEU A 13 -10.88 -1.93 9.07
C LEU A 13 -9.91 -2.58 8.09
N TYR A 14 -9.71 -1.92 6.96
CA TYR A 14 -8.78 -2.35 5.95
C TYR A 14 -7.38 -2.51 6.56
N SER A 15 -6.80 -3.70 6.39
CA SER A 15 -5.42 -3.99 6.73
C SER A 15 -4.57 -3.94 5.47
N TRP A 16 -3.53 -3.11 5.49
CA TRP A 16 -2.54 -3.02 4.42
C TRP A 16 -1.72 -4.31 4.26
N GLU A 17 -1.35 -4.95 5.38
CA GLU A 17 -0.48 -6.12 5.34
C GLU A 17 -1.17 -7.31 4.65
N ASN A 18 -0.45 -7.95 3.72
CA ASN A 18 -0.94 -9.00 2.84
C ASN A 18 -2.13 -8.61 1.94
N SER A 19 -2.35 -7.30 1.76
CA SER A 19 -3.42 -6.80 0.90
C SER A 19 -3.05 -6.89 -0.59
N PRO A 20 -4.06 -6.89 -1.49
CA PRO A 20 -3.82 -6.71 -2.92
C PRO A 20 -3.08 -5.41 -3.25
N SER A 21 -3.35 -4.32 -2.53
CA SER A 21 -2.69 -3.03 -2.77
C SER A 21 -1.20 -3.07 -2.48
N GLN A 22 -0.78 -3.72 -1.38
CA GLN A 22 0.63 -3.93 -1.08
C GLN A 22 1.33 -4.77 -2.15
N ARG A 23 0.70 -5.87 -2.58
CA ARG A 23 1.26 -6.76 -3.60
C ARG A 23 1.41 -6.05 -4.95
N ASN A 24 0.36 -5.36 -5.39
CA ASN A 24 0.36 -4.65 -6.66
C ASN A 24 1.39 -3.54 -6.68
N LEU A 25 1.54 -2.78 -5.59
CA LEU A 25 2.55 -1.72 -5.51
C LEU A 25 3.97 -2.29 -5.63
N LEU A 26 4.27 -3.37 -4.91
CA LEU A 26 5.58 -4.01 -4.95
C LEU A 26 5.90 -4.54 -6.36
N GLU A 27 4.91 -5.11 -7.04
CA GLU A 27 5.05 -5.57 -8.43
C GLU A 27 5.35 -4.39 -9.37
N THR A 28 4.57 -3.31 -9.31
CA THR A 28 4.80 -2.11 -10.13
C THR A 28 6.17 -1.50 -9.89
N LEU A 29 6.57 -1.32 -8.63
CA LEU A 29 7.89 -0.75 -8.28
C LEU A 29 9.06 -1.63 -8.77
N ARG A 30 8.87 -2.95 -8.77
CA ARG A 30 9.87 -3.88 -9.31
C ARG A 30 10.01 -3.72 -10.83
N HIS A 31 8.88 -3.62 -11.55
CA HIS A 31 8.88 -3.39 -13.00
C HIS A 31 9.53 -2.04 -13.37
N MET A 32 9.20 -0.96 -12.65
CA MET A 32 9.80 0.36 -12.91
C MET A 32 11.32 0.36 -12.72
N LYS A 33 11.83 -0.37 -11.71
CA LYS A 33 13.27 -0.52 -11.49
C LYS A 33 13.94 -1.30 -12.62
N MET A 34 13.26 -2.29 -13.21
CA MET A 34 13.75 -3.05 -14.36
C MET A 34 13.80 -2.19 -15.63
N GLU A 35 12.80 -1.34 -15.86
CA GLU A 35 12.71 -0.49 -17.06
C GLU A 35 13.62 0.76 -16.98
N GLY A 36 13.88 1.27 -15.77
CA GLY A 36 14.70 2.46 -15.52
C GLY A 36 16.22 2.26 -15.60
N GLY A 37 16.71 1.08 -15.95
CA GLY A 37 18.15 0.81 -16.15
C GLY A 37 18.98 0.68 -14.87
N GLU A 38 18.40 0.87 -13.68
CA GLU A 38 19.01 0.55 -12.37
C GLU A 38 18.90 -0.95 -12.05
N GLY A 39 19.29 -1.80 -13.01
CA GLY A 39 19.50 -3.23 -12.84
C GLY A 39 20.71 -3.52 -11.94
N GLY A 40 20.72 -2.94 -10.74
CA GLY A 40 21.72 -3.16 -9.72
C GLY A 40 21.51 -4.50 -9.04
N GLU A 41 22.42 -5.42 -9.35
CA GLU A 41 22.81 -6.63 -8.64
C GLU A 41 22.29 -6.67 -7.20
N GLY A 42 21.23 -7.44 -6.95
CA GLY A 42 20.66 -7.54 -5.62
C GLY A 42 19.35 -8.31 -5.59
N GLY A 43 19.44 -9.61 -5.88
CA GLY A 43 18.45 -10.63 -5.52
C GLY A 43 17.03 -10.39 -6.02
N GLU A 44 16.70 -11.02 -7.14
CA GLU A 44 15.36 -11.14 -7.71
C GLU A 44 14.29 -11.35 -6.62
N GLY A 45 13.50 -10.31 -6.31
CA GLY A 45 12.22 -10.45 -5.61
C GLY A 45 12.26 -11.09 -4.21
N GLY A 46 13.41 -11.12 -3.55
CA GLY A 46 13.56 -11.71 -2.21
C GLY A 46 12.93 -10.84 -1.12
N GLU A 47 12.71 -11.43 0.07
CA GLU A 47 12.13 -10.75 1.24
C GLU A 47 12.88 -9.45 1.62
N GLY A 48 14.20 -9.40 1.38
CA GLY A 48 15.01 -8.20 1.61
C GLY A 48 14.72 -7.04 0.64
N GLU A 49 14.41 -7.34 -0.63
CA GLU A 49 13.99 -6.30 -1.58
C GLU A 49 12.59 -5.78 -1.24
N HIS A 50 11.69 -6.67 -0.81
CA HIS A 50 10.36 -6.31 -0.34
C HIS A 50 10.45 -5.37 0.87
N HIS A 51 11.26 -5.71 1.87
CA HIS A 51 11.42 -4.86 3.04
C HIS A 51 12.02 -3.49 2.69
N ARG A 52 13.01 -3.45 1.79
CA ARG A 52 13.60 -2.19 1.33
C ARG A 52 12.60 -1.30 0.60
N LEU A 53 11.77 -1.88 -0.29
CA LEU A 53 10.74 -1.13 -1.01
C LEU A 53 9.66 -0.62 -0.05
N LEU A 54 9.19 -1.47 0.87
CA LEU A 54 8.21 -1.07 1.88
C LEU A 54 8.76 0.01 2.82
N GLY A 55 10.06 0.04 3.07
CA GLY A 55 10.70 1.06 3.92
C GLY A 55 10.82 2.45 3.29
N ARG A 56 10.47 2.64 2.01
CA ARG A 56 10.52 3.95 1.34
C ARG A 56 9.44 4.89 1.90
N ALA A 57 9.78 6.16 2.07
CA ALA A 57 8.86 7.17 2.62
C ALA A 57 7.61 7.30 1.75
N GLU A 58 7.78 7.31 0.43
CA GLU A 58 6.70 7.43 -0.55
C GLU A 58 5.75 6.22 -0.49
N VAL A 59 6.28 5.03 -0.17
CA VAL A 59 5.48 3.82 0.00
C VAL A 59 4.67 3.85 1.30
N GLN A 60 5.21 4.44 2.38
CA GLN A 60 4.46 4.66 3.61
C GLN A 60 3.34 5.69 3.40
N GLU A 61 3.60 6.78 2.69
CA GLU A 61 2.56 7.78 2.35
C GLU A 61 1.44 7.16 1.49
N TYR A 62 1.79 6.28 0.54
CA TYR A 62 0.80 5.54 -0.24
C TYR A 62 0.00 4.57 0.64
N LYS A 63 0.65 3.83 1.53
CA LYS A 63 -0.02 2.94 2.49
C LYS A 63 -1.03 3.70 3.34
N ASP A 64 -0.64 4.84 3.88
CA ASP A 64 -1.49 5.65 4.76
C ASP A 64 -2.69 6.22 3.99
N SER A 65 -2.46 6.74 2.77
CA SER A 65 -3.54 7.27 1.93
C SER A 65 -4.54 6.18 1.52
N VAL A 66 -4.09 4.98 1.13
CA VAL A 66 -4.97 3.84 0.84
C VAL A 66 -5.75 3.41 2.07
N THR A 67 -5.09 3.37 3.23
CA THR A 67 -5.74 2.96 4.49
C THR A 67 -6.81 3.96 4.89
N ARG A 68 -6.54 5.28 4.79
CA ARG A 68 -7.55 6.32 5.01
C ARG A 68 -8.68 6.21 4.01
N LEU A 69 -8.39 6.10 2.72
CA LEU A 69 -9.41 5.98 1.67
C LEU A 69 -10.34 4.77 1.91
N LYS A 70 -9.80 3.61 2.28
CA LYS A 70 -10.57 2.38 2.52
C LYS A 70 -11.37 2.39 3.83
N ASN A 71 -10.93 3.14 4.84
CA ASN A 71 -11.55 3.16 6.17
C ASN A 71 -12.48 4.36 6.37
N GLU A 72 -12.07 5.54 5.91
CA GLU A 72 -12.81 6.80 6.03
C GLU A 72 -13.76 7.01 4.84
N GLY A 73 -13.52 6.32 3.71
CA GLY A 73 -14.32 6.39 2.50
C GLY A 73 -13.87 7.49 1.54
N ASP A 74 -14.41 7.44 0.33
CA ASP A 74 -14.02 8.32 -0.77
C ASP A 74 -14.55 9.75 -0.55
N ASN A 75 -13.63 10.71 -0.43
CA ASN A 75 -13.91 12.14 -0.37
C ASN A 75 -12.75 12.94 -1.01
N ASP A 76 -12.96 14.24 -1.23
CA ASP A 76 -11.98 15.07 -1.94
C ASP A 76 -10.59 15.06 -1.29
N GLU A 77 -10.51 15.05 0.04
CA GLU A 77 -9.23 15.00 0.77
C GLU A 77 -8.52 13.66 0.57
N THR A 78 -9.21 12.54 0.81
CA THR A 78 -8.65 11.20 0.70
C THR A 78 -8.25 10.84 -0.73
N LEU A 79 -9.02 11.30 -1.71
CA LEU A 79 -8.70 11.14 -3.13
C LEU A 79 -7.48 11.99 -3.52
N GLN A 80 -7.38 13.22 -3.02
CA GLN A 80 -6.23 14.09 -3.28
C GLN A 80 -4.95 13.50 -2.66
N LEU A 81 -5.00 13.07 -1.40
CA LEU A 81 -3.88 12.41 -0.73
C LEU A 81 -3.44 11.14 -1.45
N TYR A 82 -4.39 10.31 -1.89
CA TYR A 82 -4.09 9.11 -2.67
C TYR A 82 -3.40 9.46 -3.99
N LYS A 83 -3.92 10.46 -4.71
CA LYS A 83 -3.35 10.89 -6.00
C LYS A 83 -1.92 11.40 -5.86
N GLU A 84 -1.66 12.24 -4.87
CA GLU A 84 -0.31 12.76 -4.60
C GLU A 84 0.65 11.64 -4.20
N ALA A 85 0.22 10.72 -3.35
CA ALA A 85 1.04 9.57 -2.95
C ALA A 85 1.36 8.64 -4.14
N VAL A 86 0.40 8.43 -5.05
CA VAL A 86 0.63 7.68 -6.30
C VAL A 86 1.67 8.36 -7.18
N GLN A 87 1.59 9.68 -7.35
CA GLN A 87 2.57 10.42 -8.15
C GLN A 87 3.98 10.31 -7.56
N LYS A 88 4.11 10.46 -6.24
CA LYS A 88 5.40 10.33 -5.54
C LYS A 88 5.98 8.93 -5.67
N VAL A 89 5.18 7.89 -5.43
CA VAL A 89 5.67 6.50 -5.41
C VAL A 89 6.04 6.01 -6.81
N LEU A 90 5.37 6.51 -7.85
CA LEU A 90 5.66 6.20 -9.25
C LEU A 90 6.62 7.19 -9.92
N GLN A 91 7.05 8.24 -9.21
CA GLN A 91 7.91 9.31 -9.74
C GLN A 91 7.36 9.93 -11.05
N LEU A 92 6.05 10.21 -11.08
CA LEU A 92 5.31 10.78 -12.21
C LEU A 92 5.06 12.28 -12.08
#